data_AF-A0A5M8PSL5-F1
#
_entry.id   AF-A0A5M8PSL5-F1
#
_cell.length_a   1.000
_cell.length_b   1.000
_cell.length_c   1.000
_cell.angle_alpha   90.00
_cell.angle_beta   90.00
_cell.angle_gamma   90.00
#
_symmetry.space_group_name_H-M   'P 1'
#
loop_
_entity.id
_entity.type
_entity.pdbx_description
1 polymer ?
#
loop_
_entity_poly.entity_id
_entity_poly.type
_entity_poly.pdbx_seq_one_letter_code
_entity_poly.pdbx_strand_id
1 'polypeptide(L)'
;MYHERSSCRNRLARQFIFFDESSVLVVLPECPPAFLYFLILPHLYVASSVKYCYFLYPCIFLNAQILHLGFNMSDLTAAVIETKNGFHVDGYEKISYDFTFLDGVFNTENAQLAECYKPWGRVLAVTDLNVYNVYGEQIEEYFKHYDLDLKVHKTKIGEKAKTIPTFLSIVDSMTEFGIFRKEPVLVVGGGLVTDVAG
;
A
#
# COMPACT_ATOMS: atom_id res chain seq x y z
N MET A 1 1.79 38.42 -23.08
CA MET A 1 1.06 37.15 -23.23
C MET A 1 1.88 36.05 -22.58
N TYR A 2 1.38 35.42 -21.51
CA TYR A 2 1.94 34.19 -20.97
C TYR A 2 0.95 33.06 -21.29
N HIS A 3 1.43 31.99 -21.91
CA HIS A 3 0.65 30.77 -22.13
C HIS A 3 1.54 29.55 -21.86
N GLU A 4 0.90 28.40 -21.56
CA GLU A 4 1.53 27.07 -21.57
C GLU A 4 2.70 26.81 -20.59
N ARG A 5 2.56 27.22 -19.31
CA ARG A 5 3.31 26.62 -18.18
C ARG A 5 2.46 26.23 -16.96
N SER A 6 1.14 26.09 -17.14
CA SER A 6 0.18 25.72 -16.09
C SER A 6 -0.10 24.20 -15.98
N SER A 7 -0.09 23.47 -17.09
CA SER A 7 -0.60 22.08 -17.14
C SER A 7 0.17 21.07 -16.25
N CYS A 8 1.50 21.18 -16.17
CA CYS A 8 2.32 20.20 -15.43
C CYS A 8 2.30 20.36 -13.90
N ARG A 9 1.60 21.37 -13.35
CA ARG A 9 1.59 21.63 -11.89
C ARG A 9 0.40 20.99 -11.14
N ASN A 10 -0.58 20.43 -11.88
CA ASN A 10 -1.81 19.85 -11.33
C ASN A 10 -1.96 18.33 -11.58
N ARG A 11 -0.91 17.59 -11.96
CA ARG A 11 -0.97 16.12 -11.93
C ARG A 11 -0.83 15.63 -10.50
N LEU A 12 -1.98 15.56 -9.86
CA LEU A 12 -2.20 15.04 -8.51
C LEU A 12 -1.51 13.69 -8.34
N ALA A 13 -0.48 13.71 -7.51
CA ALA A 13 -0.21 12.78 -6.42
C ALA A 13 -1.36 11.76 -6.21
N ARG A 14 -1.27 10.62 -6.91
CA ARG A 14 -2.31 9.58 -6.94
C ARG A 14 -2.30 8.74 -5.67
N GLN A 15 -3.47 8.26 -5.29
CA GLN A 15 -3.63 7.25 -4.25
C GLN A 15 -3.59 5.86 -4.89
N PHE A 16 -2.94 4.91 -4.20
CA PHE A 16 -2.79 3.53 -4.66
C PHE A 16 -3.54 2.60 -3.71
N ILE A 17 -4.29 1.64 -4.27
CA ILE A 17 -4.75 0.47 -3.54
C ILE A 17 -3.92 -0.75 -3.97
N PHE A 18 -3.28 -1.41 -3.00
CA PHE A 18 -2.71 -2.75 -3.15
C PHE A 18 -3.72 -3.79 -2.68
N PHE A 19 -3.86 -4.88 -3.41
CA PHE A 19 -4.74 -6.00 -3.06
C PHE A 19 -3.91 -7.27 -2.85
N ASP A 20 -3.95 -7.79 -1.63
CA ASP A 20 -3.51 -9.14 -1.26
C ASP A 20 -4.69 -9.88 -0.58
N GLU A 21 -4.66 -11.22 -0.50
CA GLU A 21 -5.71 -12.01 0.18
C GLU A 21 -5.83 -11.71 1.69
N SER A 22 -4.86 -11.01 2.29
CA SER A 22 -4.78 -10.73 3.73
C SER A 22 -4.44 -9.27 4.09
N SER A 23 -4.33 -8.36 3.12
CA SER A 23 -4.09 -6.93 3.40
C SER A 23 -4.58 -6.00 2.29
N VAL A 24 -4.97 -4.78 2.69
CA VAL A 24 -5.29 -3.68 1.77
C VAL A 24 -4.40 -2.49 2.12
N LEU A 25 -3.50 -2.12 1.20
CA LEU A 25 -2.62 -0.96 1.35
C LEU A 25 -3.24 0.26 0.70
N VAL A 26 -3.37 1.37 1.42
CA VAL A 26 -3.74 2.67 0.87
C VAL A 26 -2.56 3.63 1.01
N VAL A 27 -1.77 3.74 -0.07
CA VAL A 27 -0.68 4.72 -0.14
C VAL A 27 -1.29 6.06 -0.51
N LEU A 28 -1.29 6.99 0.45
CA LEU A 28 -1.70 8.37 0.23
C LEU A 28 -0.50 9.20 -0.24
N PRO A 29 -0.74 10.24 -1.06
CA PRO A 29 0.31 11.18 -1.42
C PRO A 29 0.83 11.92 -0.19
N GLU A 30 2.14 12.18 -0.15
CA GLU A 30 2.75 12.96 0.94
C GLU A 30 2.12 14.35 1.03
N CYS A 31 1.60 14.68 2.21
CA CYS A 31 0.94 15.96 2.48
C CYS A 31 1.94 17.12 2.27
N PRO A 32 1.59 18.18 1.52
CA PRO A 32 2.56 19.19 1.10
C PRO A 32 3.18 19.95 2.28
N PRO A 33 4.49 20.28 2.22
CA PRO A 33 5.19 20.90 3.34
C PRO A 33 4.78 22.36 3.56
N ALA A 34 4.02 22.59 4.61
CA ALA A 34 3.69 23.93 5.07
C ALA A 34 4.83 24.50 5.97
N PHE A 35 5.26 25.71 5.65
CA PHE A 35 6.14 26.60 6.43
C PHE A 35 7.65 26.26 6.59
N LEU A 36 8.42 26.94 5.72
CA LEU A 36 9.43 27.93 6.09
C LEU A 36 10.91 27.50 6.31
N TYR A 37 11.73 27.85 5.32
CA TYR A 37 13.13 28.30 5.38
C TYR A 37 13.91 28.14 6.72
N PHE A 38 14.99 27.36 6.69
CA PHE A 38 16.23 27.75 7.40
C PHE A 38 17.52 27.29 6.66
N LEU A 39 18.21 28.27 6.08
CA LEU A 39 19.66 28.38 5.80
C LEU A 39 20.51 27.18 5.30
N ILE A 40 20.82 27.24 3.99
CA ILE A 40 22.17 27.49 3.43
C ILE A 40 23.33 26.47 3.62
N LEU A 41 23.89 26.06 2.46
CA LEU A 41 25.20 25.44 2.14
C LEU A 41 25.40 23.91 2.33
N PRO A 42 26.31 23.26 1.54
CA PRO A 42 26.31 21.80 1.34
C PRO A 42 27.65 21.09 1.64
N HIS A 43 27.59 19.78 1.90
CA HIS A 43 28.55 18.84 1.30
C HIS A 43 28.03 17.38 1.29
N LEU A 44 28.68 16.57 0.44
CA LEU A 44 28.57 15.11 0.23
C LEU A 44 28.13 14.30 1.48
N TYR A 45 27.27 13.28 1.36
CA TYR A 45 27.56 12.08 0.55
C TYR A 45 26.33 11.45 -0.12
N VAL A 46 26.55 10.73 -1.23
CA VAL A 46 25.52 9.96 -1.95
C VAL A 46 26.01 8.54 -2.19
N ALA A 47 25.21 7.57 -1.73
CA ALA A 47 24.87 6.28 -2.34
C ALA A 47 24.16 5.42 -1.28
N SER A 48 23.12 4.62 -1.53
CA SER A 48 22.18 4.43 -2.66
C SER A 48 20.90 3.77 -2.04
N SER A 49 19.83 3.30 -2.69
CA SER A 49 19.65 2.82 -4.07
C SER A 49 18.24 2.95 -4.66
N VAL A 50 17.18 3.26 -3.89
CA VAL A 50 15.81 3.32 -4.45
C VAL A 50 15.70 4.52 -5.40
N LYS A 51 15.73 4.26 -6.70
CA LYS A 51 15.68 5.31 -7.74
C LYS A 51 14.24 5.62 -8.12
N TYR A 52 13.85 6.87 -7.89
CA TYR A 52 12.66 7.53 -8.43
C TYR A 52 12.31 7.08 -9.86
N CYS A 53 11.11 6.56 -10.06
CA CYS A 53 10.57 6.25 -11.39
C CYS A 53 9.91 7.49 -12.01
N TYR A 54 10.71 8.47 -12.44
CA TYR A 54 10.22 9.62 -13.21
C TYR A 54 10.01 9.23 -14.69
N PHE A 55 8.78 8.88 -15.06
CA PHE A 55 8.40 8.66 -16.45
C PHE A 55 8.26 10.01 -17.20
N LEU A 56 9.09 10.21 -18.22
CA LEU A 56 9.12 11.42 -19.05
C LEU A 56 9.40 11.06 -20.52
N TYR A 57 8.70 11.76 -21.43
CA TYR A 57 8.78 11.64 -22.89
C TYR A 57 8.10 10.38 -23.53
N PRO A 58 7.67 10.45 -24.81
CA PRO A 58 6.24 10.23 -25.09
C PRO A 58 5.94 9.06 -26.04
N CYS A 59 4.66 8.96 -26.40
CA CYS A 59 4.08 8.00 -27.34
C CYS A 59 4.90 7.83 -28.63
N ILE A 60 5.37 6.60 -28.87
CA ILE A 60 5.67 6.08 -30.21
C ILE A 60 4.86 4.80 -30.39
N PHE A 61 3.91 4.81 -31.32
CA PHE A 61 3.26 3.59 -31.77
C PHE A 61 4.27 2.75 -32.56
N LEU A 62 4.56 1.54 -32.10
CA LEU A 62 5.30 0.55 -32.88
C LEU A 62 4.69 -0.83 -32.67
N ASN A 63 4.51 -1.58 -33.77
CA ASN A 63 3.87 -2.90 -33.74
C ASN A 63 4.78 -3.94 -33.06
N ALA A 64 4.58 -4.13 -31.75
CA ALA A 64 5.03 -5.34 -31.08
C ALA A 64 4.04 -6.47 -31.40
N GLN A 65 4.38 -7.36 -32.33
CA GLN A 65 3.70 -8.65 -32.43
C GLN A 65 3.93 -9.37 -31.11
N ILE A 66 2.86 -9.61 -30.36
CA ILE A 66 2.90 -10.40 -29.12
C ILE A 66 3.27 -11.83 -29.51
N LEU A 67 4.54 -12.17 -29.36
CA LEU A 67 5.00 -13.54 -29.52
C LEU A 67 4.38 -14.35 -28.37
N HIS A 68 3.39 -15.19 -28.69
CA HIS A 68 2.70 -16.03 -27.73
C HIS A 68 3.62 -17.15 -27.24
N LEU A 69 4.58 -16.79 -26.38
CA LEU A 69 5.27 -17.74 -25.52
C LEU A 69 4.26 -18.29 -24.52
N GLY A 70 3.58 -19.36 -24.92
CA GLY A 70 2.66 -20.12 -24.08
C GLY A 70 3.41 -20.78 -22.94
N PHE A 71 3.64 -20.04 -21.85
CA PHE A 71 4.20 -20.57 -20.62
C PHE A 71 3.17 -21.49 -19.96
N ASN A 72 3.32 -22.79 -20.20
CA ASN A 72 2.35 -23.79 -19.78
C ASN A 72 2.42 -23.97 -18.25
N MET A 73 1.36 -23.55 -17.52
CA MET A 73 1.32 -23.64 -16.05
C MET A 73 1.05 -25.07 -15.52
N SER A 74 1.40 -26.11 -16.26
CA SER A 74 0.81 -27.44 -16.10
C SER A 74 1.25 -28.24 -14.88
N ASP A 75 2.44 -27.96 -14.33
CA ASP A 75 3.11 -28.86 -13.37
C ASP A 75 3.69 -28.12 -12.14
N LEU A 76 2.91 -27.21 -11.54
CA LEU A 76 3.18 -26.68 -10.18
C LEU A 76 2.70 -27.68 -9.11
N THR A 77 3.18 -28.92 -9.20
CA THR A 77 2.73 -30.05 -8.36
C THR A 77 3.65 -30.22 -7.16
N ALA A 78 3.15 -29.94 -5.95
CA ALA A 78 3.88 -30.22 -4.73
C ALA A 78 4.12 -31.73 -4.55
N ALA A 79 5.33 -32.11 -4.12
CA ALA A 79 5.79 -33.50 -4.10
C ALA A 79 6.56 -33.84 -2.82
N VAL A 80 6.43 -35.09 -2.37
CA VAL A 80 7.26 -35.68 -1.31
C VAL A 80 7.84 -36.98 -1.83
N ILE A 81 9.16 -37.11 -1.81
CA ILE A 81 9.90 -38.26 -2.34
C ILE A 81 10.74 -38.87 -1.21
N GLU A 82 10.53 -40.14 -0.91
CA GLU A 82 11.39 -40.86 0.04
C GLU A 82 12.79 -41.07 -0.56
N THR A 83 13.80 -40.81 0.25
CA THR A 83 15.22 -40.95 -0.06
C THR A 83 15.87 -41.91 0.92
N LYS A 84 17.07 -42.40 0.60
CA LYS A 84 17.80 -43.40 1.40
C LYS A 84 17.88 -43.11 2.92
N ASN A 85 17.87 -41.84 3.32
CA ASN A 85 18.06 -41.40 4.71
C ASN A 85 16.98 -40.38 5.20
N GLY A 86 15.87 -40.18 4.49
CA GLY A 86 14.88 -39.13 4.81
C GLY A 86 13.98 -38.76 3.63
N PHE A 87 13.39 -37.56 3.62
CA PHE A 87 12.48 -37.11 2.56
C PHE A 87 13.00 -35.88 1.82
N HIS A 88 12.80 -35.85 0.51
CA HIS A 88 12.87 -34.64 -0.32
C HIS A 88 11.45 -34.08 -0.48
N VAL A 89 11.29 -32.76 -0.38
CA VAL A 89 9.98 -32.08 -0.40
C VAL A 89 10.05 -30.86 -1.30
N ASP A 90 9.24 -30.84 -2.36
CA ASP A 90 9.03 -29.68 -3.23
C ASP A 90 7.62 -29.12 -2.98
N GLY A 91 7.50 -27.81 -2.87
CA GLY A 91 6.24 -27.11 -2.64
C GLY A 91 6.17 -25.83 -3.48
N TYR A 92 4.99 -25.51 -3.98
CA TYR A 92 4.72 -24.34 -4.80
C TYR A 92 3.54 -23.56 -4.23
N GLU A 93 3.71 -22.25 -4.09
CA GLU A 93 2.67 -21.31 -3.66
C GLU A 93 2.58 -20.18 -4.69
N LYS A 94 1.36 -19.84 -5.13
CA LYS A 94 1.14 -18.79 -6.13
C LYS A 94 0.87 -17.46 -5.42
N ILE A 95 1.87 -16.57 -5.42
CA ILE A 95 1.69 -15.18 -5.04
C ILE A 95 1.13 -14.40 -6.24
N SER A 96 0.09 -13.59 -6.01
CA SER A 96 -0.59 -12.80 -7.04
C SER A 96 -1.27 -11.61 -6.35
N TYR A 97 -0.99 -10.39 -6.82
CA TYR A 97 -1.55 -9.15 -6.26
C TYR A 97 -1.80 -8.13 -7.36
N ASP A 98 -2.77 -7.24 -7.14
CA ASP A 98 -3.19 -6.21 -8.10
C ASP A 98 -2.95 -4.80 -7.55
N PHE A 99 -2.77 -3.84 -8.46
CA PHE A 99 -2.66 -2.41 -8.16
C PHE A 99 -3.79 -1.65 -8.85
N THR A 100 -4.64 -0.97 -8.08
CA THR A 100 -5.64 -0.04 -8.64
C THR A 100 -5.25 1.41 -8.34
N PHE A 101 -5.23 2.23 -9.38
CA PHE A 101 -5.18 3.68 -9.24
C PHE A 101 -6.60 4.22 -8.99
N LEU A 102 -6.79 4.96 -7.91
CA LEU A 102 -8.07 5.57 -7.57
C LEU A 102 -7.86 7.00 -7.11
N ASP A 103 -8.51 7.96 -7.76
CA ASP A 103 -8.46 9.36 -7.36
C ASP A 103 -9.57 9.60 -6.32
N GLY A 104 -9.20 9.73 -5.03
CA GLY A 104 -10.13 9.93 -3.92
C GLY A 104 -10.68 8.64 -3.32
N VAL A 105 -9.81 7.79 -2.77
CA VAL A 105 -10.16 6.49 -2.15
C VAL A 105 -11.20 6.58 -1.02
N PHE A 106 -11.22 7.70 -0.29
CA PHE A 106 -12.21 7.98 0.76
C PHE A 106 -13.32 8.95 0.29
N ASN A 107 -13.56 9.08 -1.02
CA ASN A 107 -14.79 9.69 -1.54
C ASN A 107 -15.93 8.67 -1.41
N THR A 108 -17.08 9.05 -0.84
CA THR A 108 -18.24 8.17 -0.67
C THR A 108 -18.90 7.73 -1.98
N GLU A 109 -18.53 8.32 -3.12
CA GLU A 109 -18.91 7.81 -4.45
C GLU A 109 -18.05 6.60 -4.90
N ASN A 110 -16.87 6.41 -4.29
CA ASN A 110 -15.89 5.38 -4.67
C ASN A 110 -16.01 4.14 -3.76
N ALA A 111 -16.88 3.20 -4.13
CA ALA A 111 -17.16 2.00 -3.33
C ALA A 111 -15.99 0.98 -3.24
N GLN A 112 -14.93 1.11 -4.05
CA GLN A 112 -13.92 0.07 -4.27
C GLN A 112 -13.26 -0.41 -2.96
N LEU A 113 -12.95 0.49 -2.03
CA LEU A 113 -12.38 0.13 -0.73
C LEU A 113 -13.43 -0.54 0.17
N ALA A 114 -14.65 -0.01 0.23
CA ALA A 114 -15.74 -0.57 1.02
C ALA A 114 -16.16 -1.99 0.57
N GLU A 115 -16.18 -2.29 -0.74
CA GLU A 115 -16.49 -3.65 -1.23
C GLU A 115 -15.52 -4.72 -0.67
N CYS A 116 -14.27 -4.35 -0.36
CA CYS A 116 -13.30 -5.25 0.28
C CYS A 116 -13.69 -5.63 1.71
N TYR A 117 -14.46 -4.76 2.38
CA TYR A 117 -14.76 -4.84 3.81
C TYR A 117 -16.21 -5.26 4.11
N LYS A 118 -17.14 -5.13 3.17
CA LYS A 118 -18.52 -5.64 3.28
C LYS A 118 -18.63 -7.14 3.66
N PRO A 119 -17.75 -8.06 3.21
CA PRO A 119 -17.80 -9.46 3.67
C PRO A 119 -17.50 -9.64 5.16
N TRP A 120 -16.85 -8.66 5.79
CA TRP A 120 -16.41 -8.69 7.19
C TRP A 120 -17.28 -7.80 8.10
N GLY A 121 -17.90 -6.75 7.55
CA GLY A 121 -18.74 -5.78 8.28
C GLY A 121 -17.97 -4.77 9.14
N ARG A 122 -16.64 -4.90 9.21
CA ARG A 122 -15.76 -4.13 10.09
C ARG A 122 -14.37 -3.95 9.46
N VAL A 123 -13.60 -3.00 9.98
CA VAL A 123 -12.29 -2.60 9.46
C VAL A 123 -11.31 -2.34 10.60
N LEU A 124 -10.13 -2.96 10.57
CA LEU A 124 -8.99 -2.53 11.38
C LEU A 124 -8.04 -1.71 10.50
N ALA A 125 -7.96 -0.41 10.76
CA ALA A 125 -7.09 0.52 10.06
C ALA A 125 -5.82 0.82 10.87
N VAL A 126 -4.65 0.56 10.31
CA VAL A 126 -3.33 0.97 10.84
C VAL A 126 -2.87 2.20 10.07
N THR A 127 -2.59 3.30 10.77
CA THR A 127 -2.22 4.58 10.14
C THR A 127 -1.18 5.33 10.94
N ASP A 128 -0.35 6.11 10.24
CA ASP A 128 0.44 7.16 10.90
C ASP A 128 -0.48 8.25 11.48
N LEU A 129 -0.08 8.82 12.60
CA LEU A 129 -0.82 9.87 13.29
C LEU A 129 -0.97 11.15 12.46
N ASN A 130 0.05 11.55 11.69
CA ASN A 130 -0.03 12.76 10.86
C ASN A 130 -0.99 12.55 9.69
N VAL A 131 -1.00 11.35 9.11
CA VAL A 131 -1.97 10.93 8.08
C VAL A 131 -3.40 10.98 8.63
N TYR A 132 -3.62 10.39 9.82
CA TYR A 132 -4.94 10.44 10.47
C TYR A 132 -5.36 11.86 10.88
N ASN A 133 -4.42 12.73 11.28
CA ASN A 133 -4.73 14.13 11.58
C ASN A 133 -5.17 14.95 10.36
N VAL A 134 -4.97 14.45 9.14
CA VAL A 134 -5.38 15.10 7.87
C VAL A 134 -6.60 14.41 7.24
N TYR A 135 -6.67 13.06 7.31
CA TYR A 135 -7.68 12.27 6.62
C TYR A 135 -8.64 11.51 7.55
N GLY A 136 -8.43 11.51 8.86
CA GLY A 136 -9.17 10.68 9.82
C GLY A 136 -10.69 10.91 9.81
N GLU A 137 -11.12 12.18 9.74
CA GLU A 137 -12.53 12.55 9.58
C GLU A 137 -13.12 11.96 8.29
N GLN A 138 -12.42 12.10 7.15
CA GLN A 138 -12.85 11.55 5.87
C GLN A 138 -12.90 10.00 5.88
N ILE A 139 -11.96 9.34 6.57
CA ILE A 139 -11.92 7.88 6.72
C ILE A 139 -13.12 7.40 7.57
N GLU A 140 -13.41 8.09 8.67
CA GLU A 140 -14.54 7.80 9.56
C GLU A 140 -15.89 8.05 8.86
N GLU A 141 -16.03 9.14 8.11
CA GLU A 141 -17.22 9.39 7.27
C GLU A 141 -17.39 8.35 6.16
N TYR A 142 -16.30 7.94 5.50
CA TYR A 142 -16.33 6.94 4.43
C TYR A 142 -16.85 5.59 4.93
N PHE A 143 -16.26 5.03 6.00
CA PHE A 143 -16.68 3.73 6.49
C PHE A 143 -18.07 3.75 7.14
N LYS A 144 -18.44 4.88 7.78
CA LYS A 144 -19.80 5.12 8.28
C LYS A 144 -20.84 5.23 7.15
N HIS A 145 -20.49 5.78 5.99
CA HIS A 145 -21.39 5.83 4.82
C HIS A 145 -21.72 4.43 4.30
N TYR A 146 -20.80 3.47 4.42
CA TYR A 146 -20.95 2.09 3.97
C TYR A 146 -21.40 1.09 5.05
N ASP A 147 -21.77 1.58 6.24
CA ASP A 147 -22.22 0.77 7.39
C ASP A 147 -21.16 -0.26 7.85
N LEU A 148 -19.91 0.20 7.98
CA LEU A 148 -18.75 -0.62 8.36
C LEU A 148 -18.11 -0.14 9.68
N ASP A 149 -17.99 -1.05 10.65
CA ASP A 149 -17.41 -0.76 11.98
C ASP A 149 -15.89 -0.53 11.90
N LEU A 150 -15.45 0.73 11.99
CA LEU A 150 -14.04 1.12 11.91
C LEU A 150 -13.35 1.18 13.28
N LYS A 151 -12.29 0.39 13.47
CA LYS A 151 -11.29 0.57 14.54
C LYS A 151 -9.98 1.09 13.95
N VAL A 152 -9.42 2.15 14.52
CA VAL A 152 -8.17 2.78 14.02
C VAL A 152 -7.03 2.65 15.03
N HIS A 153 -6.02 1.85 14.71
CA HIS A 153 -4.71 1.87 15.36
C HIS A 153 -3.90 3.06 14.83
N LYS A 154 -3.50 3.96 15.75
CA LYS A 154 -2.79 5.21 15.44
C LYS A 154 -1.40 5.18 16.04
N THR A 155 -0.39 5.18 15.18
CA THR A 155 1.03 5.09 15.56
C THR A 155 1.81 6.30 15.03
N LYS A 156 2.91 6.69 15.70
CA LYS A 156 3.79 7.76 15.23
C LYS A 156 4.97 7.15 14.51
N ILE A 157 4.94 7.13 13.19
CA ILE A 157 5.96 6.44 12.41
C ILE A 157 6.88 7.43 11.69
N GLY A 158 8.17 7.30 12.03
CA GLY A 158 9.32 7.85 11.32
C GLY A 158 10.50 6.90 11.55
N GLU A 159 11.67 7.16 10.97
CA GLU A 159 12.81 6.22 10.97
C GLU A 159 13.15 5.64 12.37
N LYS A 160 13.14 6.50 13.39
CA LYS A 160 13.44 6.13 14.80
C LYS A 160 12.35 5.27 15.48
N ALA A 161 11.18 5.11 14.85
CA ALA A 161 10.05 4.33 15.33
C ALA A 161 9.86 3.01 14.56
N LYS A 162 10.70 2.70 13.56
CA LYS A 162 10.78 1.38 12.91
C LYS A 162 11.42 0.38 13.88
N THR A 163 10.64 -0.06 14.86
CA THR A 163 11.11 -0.82 16.04
C THR A 163 10.15 -1.93 16.43
N ILE A 164 10.67 -2.99 17.07
CA ILE A 164 9.87 -4.13 17.54
C ILE A 164 8.72 -3.72 18.49
N PRO A 165 8.88 -2.79 19.46
CA PRO A 165 7.73 -2.31 20.25
C PRO A 165 6.61 -1.68 19.41
N THR A 166 6.94 -0.96 18.33
CA THR A 166 5.93 -0.39 17.42
C THR A 166 5.17 -1.50 16.68
N PHE A 167 5.88 -2.48 16.12
CA PHE A 167 5.29 -3.67 15.50
C PHE A 167 4.38 -4.43 16.48
N LEU A 168 4.87 -4.70 17.69
CA LEU A 168 4.07 -5.40 18.72
C LEU A 168 2.79 -4.64 19.07
N SER A 169 2.80 -3.30 19.12
CA SER A 169 1.58 -2.52 19.38
C SER A 169 0.50 -2.66 18.28
N ILE A 170 0.91 -2.98 17.05
CA ILE A 170 -0.02 -3.34 15.95
C ILE A 170 -0.56 -4.75 16.18
N VAL A 171 0.29 -5.73 16.53
CA VAL A 171 -0.11 -7.11 16.86
C VAL A 171 -1.07 -7.17 18.05
N ASP A 172 -0.83 -6.39 19.10
CA ASP A 172 -1.73 -6.22 20.24
C ASP A 172 -3.11 -5.70 19.78
N SER A 173 -3.12 -4.74 18.84
CA SER A 173 -4.36 -4.15 18.31
C SER A 173 -5.13 -5.11 17.39
N MET A 174 -4.44 -5.94 16.61
CA MET A 174 -5.01 -7.04 15.83
C MET A 174 -5.62 -8.11 16.74
N THR A 175 -4.94 -8.41 17.85
CA THR A 175 -5.40 -9.37 18.87
C THR A 175 -6.64 -8.85 19.60
N GLU A 176 -6.64 -7.58 20.01
CA GLU A 176 -7.76 -6.92 20.70
C GLU A 176 -8.99 -6.70 19.78
N PHE A 177 -8.77 -6.53 18.47
CA PHE A 177 -9.84 -6.54 17.45
C PHE A 177 -10.38 -7.96 17.17
N GLY A 178 -9.62 -9.00 17.52
CA GLY A 178 -9.97 -10.39 17.22
C GLY A 178 -10.04 -10.65 15.72
N ILE A 179 -9.02 -10.24 14.97
CA ILE A 179 -8.98 -10.34 13.50
C ILE A 179 -9.01 -11.81 13.02
N PHE A 180 -9.78 -12.11 11.98
CA PHE A 180 -9.79 -13.44 11.36
C PHE A 180 -8.59 -13.66 10.44
N ARG A 181 -8.16 -14.91 10.24
CA ARG A 181 -6.95 -15.26 9.46
C ARG A 181 -6.94 -14.79 7.99
N LYS A 182 -8.10 -14.44 7.42
CA LYS A 182 -8.23 -13.88 6.06
C LYS A 182 -8.90 -12.50 6.02
N GLU A 183 -9.12 -11.89 7.19
CA GLU A 183 -9.69 -10.55 7.29
C GLU A 183 -8.56 -9.52 7.09
N PRO A 184 -8.64 -8.65 6.06
CA PRO A 184 -7.47 -7.86 5.66
C PRO A 184 -7.27 -6.64 6.55
N VAL A 185 -6.06 -6.44 7.07
CA VAL A 185 -5.71 -5.17 7.72
C VAL A 185 -5.67 -4.06 6.67
N LEU A 186 -6.33 -2.93 6.94
CA LEU A 186 -6.21 -1.72 6.14
C LEU A 186 -4.99 -0.94 6.63
N VAL A 187 -4.01 -0.67 5.77
CA VAL A 187 -2.79 0.07 6.15
C VAL A 187 -2.74 1.37 5.34
N VAL A 188 -2.83 2.52 6.03
CA VAL A 188 -2.94 3.85 5.40
C VAL A 188 -1.72 4.71 5.71
N GLY A 189 -0.95 5.11 4.69
CA GLY A 189 0.15 6.05 4.86
C GLY A 189 1.28 5.94 3.85
N GLY A 190 2.45 6.46 4.23
CA GLY A 190 3.70 6.36 3.45
C GLY A 190 4.54 5.14 3.84
N GLY A 191 5.63 4.91 3.11
CA GLY A 191 6.42 3.66 3.13
C GLY A 191 6.86 3.16 4.52
N LEU A 192 7.14 4.05 5.48
CA LEU A 192 7.54 3.61 6.83
C LEU A 192 6.39 2.95 7.62
N VAL A 193 5.13 3.30 7.34
CA VAL A 193 3.96 2.64 7.95
C VAL A 193 3.81 1.24 7.36
N THR A 194 3.94 1.15 6.04
CA THR A 194 3.78 -0.10 5.29
C THR A 194 4.90 -1.09 5.63
N ASP A 195 6.12 -0.60 5.83
CA ASP A 195 7.31 -1.34 6.29
C ASP A 195 7.24 -1.91 7.73
N VAL A 196 6.21 -1.56 8.51
CA VAL A 196 6.04 -1.96 9.93
C VAL A 196 4.71 -2.68 10.17
N ALA A 197 3.75 -2.57 9.23
CA ALA A 197 2.44 -3.20 9.31
C ALA A 197 2.27 -4.41 8.36
N GLY A 198 3.18 -4.58 7.39
CA GLY A 198 3.31 -5.77 6.54
C GLY A 198 4.51 -6.63 6.91
#